data_AF-A0A3D2SS46-F1
#
_entry.id   AF-A0A3D2SS46-F1
#
_cell.length_a   1.000
_cell.length_b   1.000
_cell.length_c   1.000
_cell.angle_alpha   90.00
_cell.angle_beta   90.00
_cell.angle_gamma   90.00
#
_symmetry.space_group_name_H-M   'P 1'
#
loop_
_entity.id
_entity.type
_entity.pdbx_description
1 polymer ?
#
loop_
_entity_poly.entity_id
_entity_poly.type
_entity_poly.pdbx_seq_one_letter_code
_entity_poly.pdbx_strand_id
1 'polypeptide(L)'
;AVARRVGKFEEATGGTLLLDEVSEMHPLLQAKLLRAIQERVIDRVGGKEPVKIDVRIIATSNRNLEDSVKKGEFREDLYFRLN
;
A
#
# COMPACT_ATOMS: atom_id res chain seq x y z
N ALA A 1 8.10 -17.14 23.58
CA ALA A 1 8.37 -16.14 22.54
C ALA A 1 7.05 -15.78 21.86
N VAL A 2 6.73 -14.50 21.65
CA VAL A 2 5.52 -14.10 20.91
C VAL A 2 5.71 -14.52 19.46
N ALA A 3 4.78 -15.31 18.92
CA ALA A 3 4.84 -15.75 17.53
C ALA A 3 4.81 -14.53 16.61
N ARG A 4 5.76 -14.49 15.68
CA ARG A 4 5.88 -13.41 14.70
C ARG A 4 4.68 -13.43 13.77
N ARG A 5 4.01 -12.27 13.59
CA ARG A 5 2.93 -12.11 12.61
C ARG A 5 3.49 -11.58 11.28
N VAL A 6 3.30 -12.33 10.20
CA VAL A 6 3.66 -11.91 8.84
C VAL A 6 2.65 -10.87 8.34
N GLY A 7 3.13 -9.83 7.67
CA GLY A 7 2.27 -8.78 7.10
C GLY A 7 1.67 -9.20 5.75
N LYS A 8 0.58 -8.54 5.34
CA LYS A 8 -0.19 -8.93 4.13
C LYS A 8 0.58 -8.84 2.82
N PHE A 9 1.52 -7.88 2.69
CA PHE A 9 2.40 -7.79 1.53
C PHE A 9 3.37 -8.98 1.43
N GLU A 10 3.95 -9.41 2.55
CA GLU A 10 4.82 -10.59 2.58
C GLU A 10 4.01 -11.87 2.30
N GLU A 11 2.83 -11.99 2.90
CA GLU A 11 1.92 -13.13 2.71
C GLU A 11 1.45 -13.26 1.25
N ALA A 12 1.25 -12.14 0.56
CA ALA A 12 0.78 -12.10 -0.83
C ALA A 12 1.91 -12.11 -1.88
N THR A 13 3.18 -12.21 -1.47
CA THR A 13 4.31 -12.27 -2.42
C THR A 13 4.19 -13.50 -3.32
N GLY A 14 4.37 -13.30 -4.64
CA GLY A 14 4.09 -14.28 -5.70
C GLY A 14 2.63 -14.32 -6.16
N GLY A 15 1.76 -13.48 -5.58
CA GLY A 15 0.31 -13.48 -5.83
C GLY A 15 -0.27 -12.08 -6.02
N THR A 16 -1.51 -11.91 -5.56
CA THR A 16 -2.27 -10.65 -5.66
C THR A 16 -2.73 -10.19 -4.28
N LEU A 17 -2.60 -8.91 -3.99
CA LEU A 17 -3.13 -8.25 -2.80
C LEU A 17 -4.26 -7.32 -3.20
N LEU A 18 -5.46 -7.58 -2.68
CA LEU A 18 -6.60 -6.67 -2.75
C LEU A 18 -6.50 -5.66 -1.60
N LEU A 19 -6.55 -4.37 -1.93
CA LEU A 19 -6.65 -3.27 -0.98
C LEU A 19 -8.04 -2.66 -1.12
N ASP A 20 -8.86 -2.83 -0.09
CA ASP A 20 -10.22 -2.30 -0.09
C ASP A 20 -10.26 -0.85 0.39
N GLU A 21 -11.11 -0.04 -0.23
CA GLU A 21 -11.37 1.36 0.14
C GLU A 21 -10.12 2.23 0.34
N VAL A 22 -9.21 2.24 -0.65
CA VAL A 22 -7.94 3.00 -0.53
C VAL A 22 -8.14 4.51 -0.33
N SER A 23 -9.31 5.05 -0.69
CA SER A 23 -9.74 6.42 -0.41
C SER A 23 -9.79 6.76 1.09
N GLU A 24 -10.02 5.77 1.96
CA GLU A 24 -10.08 5.96 3.42
C GLU A 24 -8.70 5.80 4.08
N MET A 25 -7.66 5.50 3.30
CA MET A 25 -6.32 5.26 3.81
C MET A 25 -5.72 6.56 4.37
N HIS A 26 -5.28 6.52 5.62
CA HIS A 26 -4.58 7.63 6.25
C HIS A 26 -3.37 8.10 5.41
N PRO A 27 -3.10 9.41 5.25
CA PRO A 27 -2.04 9.92 4.35
C PRO A 27 -0.65 9.31 4.55
N LEU A 28 -0.28 9.03 5.81
CA LEU A 28 0.99 8.36 6.13
C LEU A 28 1.07 6.93 5.56
N LEU A 29 -0.05 6.21 5.53
CA LEU A 29 -0.12 4.88 4.94
C LEU A 29 -0.09 4.95 3.40
N GLN A 30 -0.68 5.98 2.80
CA GLN A 30 -0.59 6.22 1.35
C GLN A 30 0.88 6.37 0.91
N ALA A 31 1.69 7.11 1.66
CA ALA A 31 3.13 7.22 1.39
C ALA A 31 3.88 5.88 1.48
N LYS A 32 3.53 5.04 2.46
CA LYS A 32 4.12 3.69 2.60
C LYS A 32 3.67 2.76 1.48
N LEU A 33 2.41 2.83 1.06
CA LEU A 33 1.88 2.08 -0.07
C LEU A 33 2.58 2.48 -1.37
N LEU A 34 2.75 3.79 -1.61
CA LEU A 34 3.49 4.31 -2.75
C LEU A 34 4.90 3.73 -2.81
N ARG A 35 5.62 3.75 -1.67
CA ARG A 35 6.97 3.16 -1.57
C ARG A 35 6.95 1.66 -1.87
N ALA A 36 5.99 0.92 -1.32
CA ALA A 36 5.83 -0.51 -1.59
C ALA A 36 5.61 -0.81 -3.08
N ILE A 37 4.83 0.04 -3.78
CA ILE A 37 4.58 -0.09 -5.22
C ILE A 37 5.83 0.25 -6.03
N GLN A 38 6.50 1.37 -5.71
CA GLN A 38 7.62 1.89 -6.50
C GLN A 38 8.91 1.09 -6.30
N GLU A 39 9.27 0.82 -5.05
CA GLU A 39 10.53 0.18 -4.69
C GLU A 39 10.41 -1.35 -4.60
N ARG A 40 9.19 -1.88 -4.57
CA ARG A 40 8.92 -3.30 -4.35
C ARG A 40 9.54 -3.82 -3.05
N VAL A 41 9.57 -2.97 -2.02
CA VAL A 41 10.02 -3.33 -0.68
C VAL A 41 9.08 -2.79 0.38
N ILE A 42 9.05 -3.46 1.53
CA ILE A 42 8.37 -2.95 2.74
C ILE A 42 9.33 -2.98 3.94
N ASP A 43 9.06 -2.10 4.90
CA ASP A 43 9.68 -2.19 6.23
C ASP A 43 8.71 -2.88 7.19
N ARG A 44 9.21 -3.85 7.94
CA ARG A 44 8.42 -4.44 9.04
C ARG A 44 8.33 -3.45 10.19
N VAL A 45 7.21 -3.47 10.91
CA VAL A 45 7.10 -2.70 12.16
C VAL A 45 8.16 -3.19 13.15
N GLY A 46 9.09 -2.30 13.53
CA GLY A 46 10.23 -2.65 14.37
C GLY A 46 11.33 -3.48 13.68
N GLY A 47 11.20 -3.74 12.37
CA GLY A 47 12.24 -4.37 11.57
C GLY A 47 13.36 -3.39 11.23
N LYS A 48 14.58 -3.91 11.10
CA LYS A 48 15.75 -3.11 10.71
C LYS A 48 16.04 -3.12 9.22
N GLU A 49 15.62 -4.19 8.54
CA GLU A 49 15.92 -4.42 7.13
C GLU A 49 14.64 -4.42 6.29
N PRO A 50 14.67 -3.80 5.10
CA PRO A 50 13.58 -3.87 4.15
C PRO A 50 13.42 -5.29 3.60
N VAL A 51 12.20 -5.62 3.19
CA VAL A 51 11.82 -6.93 2.65
C VAL A 51 11.35 -6.74 1.22
N LYS A 52 11.99 -7.41 0.27
CA LYS A 52 11.53 -7.44 -1.12
C LYS A 52 10.19 -8.16 -1.22
N ILE A 53 9.31 -7.58 -2.03
CA ILE A 53 7.99 -8.14 -2.34
C ILE A 53 7.81 -8.17 -3.86
N ASP A 54 7.07 -9.16 -4.34
CA ASP A 54 6.62 -9.22 -5.72
C ASP A 54 5.14 -9.56 -5.70
N VAL A 55 4.30 -8.54 -5.85
CA VAL A 55 2.86 -8.68 -5.64
C VAL A 55 2.12 -7.82 -6.65
N ARG A 56 1.09 -8.40 -7.25
CA ARG A 56 0.11 -7.63 -8.03
C ARG A 56 -0.85 -6.96 -7.05
N ILE A 57 -1.08 -5.66 -7.21
CA ILE A 57 -2.01 -4.92 -6.36
C ILE A 57 -3.29 -4.66 -7.14
N ILE A 58 -4.43 -4.89 -6.50
CA ILE A 58 -5.75 -4.45 -6.96
C ILE A 58 -6.30 -3.56 -5.85
N ALA A 59 -6.70 -2.34 -6.20
CA ALA A 59 -7.28 -1.39 -5.25
C ALA A 59 -8.74 -1.12 -5.60
N THR A 60 -9.59 -1.00 -4.59
CA THR A 60 -10.97 -0.52 -4.72
C THR A 60 -11.11 0.81 -3.99
N SER A 61 -12.13 1.58 -4.33
CA SER A 61 -12.48 2.80 -3.62
C SER A 61 -14.00 2.99 -3.64
N ASN A 62 -14.54 3.51 -2.54
CA ASN A 62 -15.93 3.92 -2.40
C ASN A 62 -16.16 5.39 -2.81
N ARG A 63 -15.09 6.13 -3.15
CA ARG A 63 -15.10 7.54 -3.57
C ARG A 63 -14.43 7.68 -4.94
N ASN A 64 -14.64 8.81 -5.60
CA ASN A 64 -13.86 9.17 -6.78
C ASN A 64 -12.46 9.62 -6.33
N LEU A 65 -11.42 8.87 -6.73
CA LEU A 65 -10.04 9.16 -6.33
C LEU A 65 -9.51 10.46 -6.95
N GLU A 66 -9.92 10.83 -8.16
CA GLU A 66 -9.51 12.08 -8.80
C GLU A 66 -10.02 13.29 -8.00
N ASP A 67 -11.25 13.23 -7.51
CA ASP A 67 -11.81 14.27 -6.64
C ASP A 67 -11.15 14.31 -5.26
N SER A 68 -10.81 13.14 -4.69
CA SER A 68 -10.05 13.07 -3.44
C SER A 68 -8.63 13.64 -3.58
N VAL A 69 -8.00 13.51 -4.75
CA VAL A 69 -6.73 14.18 -5.07
C VAL A 69 -6.91 15.70 -5.08
N LYS A 70 -7.94 16.21 -5.77
CA LYS A 70 -8.23 17.67 -5.82
C LYS A 70 -8.49 18.27 -4.43
N LYS A 71 -9.03 17.48 -3.50
CA LYS A 71 -9.27 17.88 -2.09
C LYS A 71 -8.04 17.75 -1.19
N GLY A 72 -6.94 17.17 -1.68
CA GLY A 72 -5.74 16.88 -0.88
C GLY A 72 -5.89 15.72 0.11
N GLU A 73 -6.95 14.92 -0.03
CA GLU A 73 -7.23 13.75 0.83
C GLU A 73 -6.48 12.51 0.35
N PHE A 74 -6.16 12.46 -0.95
CA PHE A 74 -5.43 11.36 -1.57
C PHE A 74 -4.23 11.90 -2.34
N ARG A 75 -3.10 11.19 -2.28
CA ARG A 75 -1.89 11.61 -2.97
C ARG A 75 -2.01 11.40 -4.47
N GLU A 76 -1.71 12.45 -5.22
CA GLU A 76 -1.68 12.42 -6.69
C GLU A 76 -0.70 11.37 -7.24
N ASP A 77 0.49 11.27 -6.65
CA ASP A 77 1.52 10.30 -7.07
C ASP A 77 1.10 8.83 -6.87
N LEU A 78 0.34 8.54 -5.81
CA LEU A 78 -0.24 7.24 -5.57
C LEU A 78 -1.38 6.96 -6.55
N TYR A 79 -2.22 7.94 -6.85
CA TYR A 79 -3.30 7.81 -7.83
C TYR A 79 -2.76 7.39 -9.20
N PHE A 80 -1.72 8.06 -9.69
CA PHE A 80 -1.07 7.72 -10.97
C PHE A 80 -0.33 6.38 -10.98
N ARG A 81 -0.06 5.77 -9.81
CA ARG A 81 0.55 4.43 -9.73
C ARG A 81 -0.47 3.31 -9.65
N LEU A 82 -1.70 3.62 -9.24
CA LEU A 82 -2.80 2.66 -9.16
C LEU A 82 -3.64 2.59 -10.44
N ASN A 83 -3.67 3.66 -11.24
CA ASN A 83 -4.27 3.71 -12.59
C ASN A 83 -3.25 3.38 -13.69
#